data_AF-A0A4U9HS91-F1
#
_entry.id   AF-A0A4U9HS91-F1
#
_cell.length_a   1.000
_cell.length_b   1.000
_cell.length_c   1.000
_cell.angle_alpha   90.00
_cell.angle_beta   90.00
_cell.angle_gamma   90.00
#
_symmetry.space_group_name_H-M   'P 1'
#
loop_
_entity.id
_entity.type
_entity.pdbx_description
1 polymer ?
#
loop_
_entity_poly.entity_id
_entity_poly.type
_entity_poly.pdbx_seq_one_letter_code
_entity_poly.pdbx_strand_id
1 'polypeptide(L)'
;MELKEQHPGKYARDIAALMNISEAELTWARVGHDAWRLHGETREILGALEAVGETKCICRNEYAVHEQVGTFTNQHLNGHAGLVLNPRALDLRLFLNQWASAFHITETTARGERQSIQFFDYQGRCAAEGVHHG
;
A
#
# COMPACT_ATOMS: atom_id res chain seq x y z
N MET A 1 4.67 12.91 -13.66
CA MET A 1 3.28 13.40 -13.50
C MET A 1 2.52 13.42 -14.83
N GLU A 2 3.14 13.79 -15.96
CA GLU A 2 2.50 13.84 -17.29
C GLU A 2 1.74 12.56 -17.71
N LEU A 3 2.28 11.36 -17.46
CA LEU A 3 1.61 10.10 -17.83
C LEU A 3 0.29 9.83 -17.06
N LYS A 4 0.16 10.32 -15.82
CA LYS A 4 -1.07 10.17 -15.03
C LYS A 4 -2.15 11.14 -15.54
N GLU A 5 -1.74 12.34 -15.94
CA GLU A 5 -2.61 13.34 -16.57
C GLU A 5 -3.09 12.88 -17.95
N GLN A 6 -2.24 12.20 -18.72
CA GLN A 6 -2.61 11.63 -20.03
C GLN A 6 -3.48 10.37 -19.91
N HIS A 7 -3.49 9.71 -18.75
CA HIS A 7 -4.27 8.48 -18.51
C HIS A 7 -5.05 8.54 -17.17
N PRO A 8 -6.08 9.42 -17.07
CA PRO A 8 -6.78 9.70 -15.81
C PRO A 8 -7.56 8.51 -15.21
N GLY A 9 -7.64 7.37 -15.90
CA GLY A 9 -8.28 6.14 -15.42
C GLY A 9 -7.31 4.98 -15.14
N LYS A 10 -6.01 5.14 -15.37
CA LYS A 10 -5.02 4.07 -15.13
C LYS A 10 -4.51 4.10 -13.68
N TYR A 11 -4.34 2.92 -13.09
CA TYR A 11 -3.72 2.81 -11.77
C TYR A 11 -2.21 3.06 -11.86
N ALA A 12 -1.59 3.42 -10.72
CA ALA A 12 -0.14 3.65 -10.64
C ALA A 12 0.67 2.47 -11.19
N ARG A 13 0.27 1.23 -10.90
CA ARG A 13 0.85 0.01 -11.52
C ARG A 13 0.80 0.03 -13.04
N ASP A 14 -0.34 0.38 -13.63
CA ASP A 14 -0.49 0.33 -15.09
C ASP A 14 0.37 1.43 -15.74
N ILE A 15 0.52 2.57 -15.07
CA ILE A 15 1.43 3.64 -15.48
C ILE A 15 2.89 3.18 -15.36
N ALA A 16 3.27 2.52 -14.27
CA ALA A 16 4.60 1.96 -14.09
C ALA A 16 4.94 0.95 -15.21
N ALA A 17 3.97 0.09 -15.57
CA ALA A 17 4.12 -0.86 -16.67
C ALA A 17 4.33 -0.15 -18.03
N LEU A 18 3.62 0.95 -18.32
CA LEU A 18 3.85 1.74 -19.54
C LEU A 18 5.26 2.36 -19.58
N MET A 19 5.80 2.69 -18.42
CA MET A 19 7.14 3.24 -18.26
C MET A 19 8.23 2.15 -18.20
N ASN A 20 7.84 0.87 -18.24
CA ASN A 20 8.72 -0.29 -18.09
C ASN A 20 9.54 -0.27 -16.79
N ILE A 21 8.90 0.18 -15.69
CA ILE A 21 9.46 0.21 -14.32
C ILE A 21 8.48 -0.47 -13.35
N SER A 22 8.97 -0.81 -12.16
CA SER A 22 8.13 -1.32 -11.07
C SER A 22 7.28 -0.22 -10.42
N GLU A 23 6.22 -0.63 -9.72
CA GLU A 23 5.35 0.32 -9.00
C GLU A 23 6.09 0.99 -7.84
N ALA A 24 7.02 0.26 -7.19
CA ALA A 24 7.89 0.82 -6.17
C ALA A 24 8.84 1.88 -6.73
N GLU A 25 9.42 1.68 -7.92
CA GLU A 25 10.27 2.68 -8.58
C GLU A 25 9.47 3.93 -8.96
N LEU A 26 8.25 3.76 -9.48
CA LEU A 26 7.35 4.89 -9.74
C LEU A 26 7.04 5.66 -8.45
N THR A 27 6.78 4.94 -7.36
CA THR A 27 6.49 5.55 -6.05
C THR A 27 7.72 6.24 -5.47
N TRP A 28 8.90 5.66 -5.64
CA TRP A 28 10.17 6.27 -5.25
C TRP A 28 10.42 7.57 -6.00
N ALA A 29 10.16 7.60 -7.32
CA ALA A 29 10.29 8.81 -8.14
C ALA A 29 9.34 9.95 -7.72
N ARG A 30 8.30 9.64 -6.94
CA ARG A 30 7.35 10.61 -6.38
C ARG A 30 7.76 11.14 -5.01
N VAL A 31 8.80 10.58 -4.39
CA VAL A 31 9.27 11.04 -3.08
C VAL A 31 9.73 12.49 -3.16
N GLY A 32 9.21 13.33 -2.26
CA GLY A 32 9.45 14.78 -2.27
C GLY A 32 8.46 15.59 -3.08
N HIS A 33 7.50 14.94 -3.76
CA HIS A 33 6.36 15.58 -4.41
C HIS A 33 5.08 15.32 -3.61
N ASP A 34 4.58 14.10 -3.70
CA ASP A 34 3.31 13.65 -3.10
C ASP A 34 3.45 12.29 -2.39
N ALA A 35 4.68 11.79 -2.28
CA ALA A 35 5.05 10.61 -1.53
C ALA A 35 6.21 10.87 -0.56
N TRP A 36 6.28 10.06 0.48
CA TRP A 36 7.33 10.06 1.49
C TRP A 36 7.77 8.62 1.76
N ARG A 37 9.09 8.39 1.73
CA ARG A 37 9.64 7.10 2.13
C ARG A 37 9.47 6.93 3.64
N LEU A 38 8.83 5.83 4.05
CA LEU A 38 8.80 5.45 5.45
C LEU A 38 10.07 4.67 5.78
N HIS A 39 10.70 5.05 6.89
CA HIS A 39 11.88 4.41 7.44
C HIS A 39 11.50 3.71 8.74
N GLY A 40 12.06 2.52 8.97
CA GLY A 40 11.78 1.71 10.15
C GLY A 40 11.55 0.26 9.78
N GLU A 41 11.40 -0.58 10.80
CA GLU A 41 11.07 -1.98 10.61
C GLU A 41 9.62 -2.11 10.10
N THR A 42 9.42 -2.90 9.05
CA THR A 42 8.09 -3.13 8.44
C THR A 42 7.04 -3.52 9.48
N ARG A 43 7.45 -4.30 10.49
CA ARG A 43 6.58 -4.72 11.61
C ARG A 43 6.11 -3.55 12.47
N GLU A 44 6.98 -2.57 12.71
CA GLU A 44 6.64 -1.39 13.51
C GLU A 44 5.67 -0.48 12.76
N ILE A 45 5.91 -0.28 11.46
CA ILE A 45 5.00 0.51 10.59
C ILE A 45 3.62 -0.14 10.55
N LEU A 46 3.56 -1.45 10.34
CA LEU A 46 2.29 -2.19 10.31
C LEU A 46 1.59 -2.18 11.67
N GLY A 47 2.34 -2.33 12.76
CA GLY A 47 1.83 -2.21 14.13
C GLY A 47 1.19 -0.84 14.39
N ALA A 48 1.82 0.23 13.91
CA ALA A 48 1.30 1.59 14.06
C ALA A 48 -0.03 1.83 13.31
N LEU A 49 -0.35 1.04 12.28
CA LEU A 49 -1.62 1.16 11.56
C LEU A 49 -2.84 0.85 12.43
N GLU A 50 -2.69 0.14 13.55
CA GLU A 50 -3.79 -0.11 14.48
C GLU A 50 -4.38 1.20 15.02
N ALA A 51 -3.53 2.22 15.24
CA ALA A 51 -3.94 3.53 15.75
C ALA A 51 -4.70 4.39 14.73
N VAL A 52 -4.62 4.06 13.44
CA VAL A 52 -5.31 4.79 12.35
C VAL A 52 -6.81 4.48 12.31
N GLY A 53 -7.22 3.35 12.88
CA GLY A 53 -8.63 2.93 12.90
C GLY A 53 -9.07 2.30 11.59
N GLU A 54 -10.26 2.68 11.10
CA GLU A 54 -10.84 2.08 9.90
C GLU A 54 -10.06 2.50 8.64
N THR A 55 -9.71 1.50 7.85
CA THR A 55 -8.98 1.66 6.60
C THR A 55 -9.59 0.76 5.54
N LYS A 56 -9.38 1.13 4.27
CA LYS A 56 -9.58 0.22 3.16
C LYS A 56 -8.24 -0.39 2.79
N CYS A 57 -8.10 -1.70 2.97
CA CYS A 57 -6.93 -2.45 2.54
C CYS A 57 -7.13 -2.97 1.12
N ILE A 58 -6.13 -2.76 0.27
CA ILE A 58 -6.10 -3.27 -1.10
C ILE A 58 -4.92 -4.23 -1.25
N CYS A 59 -5.22 -5.47 -1.64
CA CYS A 59 -4.24 -6.50 -1.97
C CYS A 59 -4.53 -7.01 -3.38
N ARG A 60 -3.52 -7.18 -4.21
CA ARG A 60 -3.75 -7.56 -5.61
C ARG A 60 -2.62 -8.37 -6.22
N ASN A 61 -2.95 -9.06 -7.31
CA ASN A 61 -2.00 -9.61 -8.25
C ASN A 61 -2.34 -9.12 -9.68
N GLU A 62 -1.76 -9.73 -10.70
CA GLU A 62 -2.00 -9.36 -12.10
C GLU A 62 -3.49 -9.52 -12.51
N TYR A 63 -4.17 -10.50 -11.94
CA TYR A 63 -5.48 -10.96 -12.40
C TYR A 63 -6.64 -10.60 -11.46
N ALA A 64 -6.37 -10.29 -10.20
CA ALA A 64 -7.37 -10.02 -9.19
C ALA A 64 -6.97 -8.87 -8.29
N VAL A 65 -7.97 -8.06 -7.91
CA VAL A 65 -7.87 -7.02 -6.89
C VAL A 65 -8.85 -7.38 -5.78
N HIS A 66 -8.36 -7.42 -4.55
CA HIS A 66 -9.15 -7.65 -3.35
C HIS A 66 -9.13 -6.39 -2.49
N GLU A 67 -10.31 -5.80 -2.28
CA GLU A 67 -10.50 -4.63 -1.42
C GLU A 67 -11.32 -5.04 -0.20
N GLN A 68 -10.82 -4.74 1.00
CA GLN A 68 -11.49 -5.06 2.25
C GLN A 68 -11.41 -3.86 3.19
N VAL A 69 -12.57 -3.40 3.67
CA VAL A 69 -12.64 -2.38 4.73
C VAL A 69 -12.51 -3.07 6.09
N GLY A 70 -11.74 -2.47 7.00
CA GLY A 70 -11.58 -2.92 8.37
C GLY A 70 -10.44 -2.22 9.10
N THR A 71 -10.05 -2.78 10.24
CA THR A 71 -9.02 -2.22 11.14
C THR A 71 -7.82 -3.14 11.22
N PHE A 72 -6.62 -2.58 11.40
CA PHE A 72 -5.39 -3.33 11.66
C PHE A 72 -5.31 -3.79 13.13
N THR A 73 -6.39 -4.39 13.64
CA THR A 73 -6.47 -4.95 15.00
C THR A 73 -6.14 -6.45 14.99
N ASN A 74 -5.90 -7.03 16.18
CA ASN A 74 -5.58 -8.47 16.33
C ASN A 74 -4.33 -8.89 15.53
N GLN A 75 -3.27 -8.10 15.64
CA GLN A 75 -2.01 -8.33 14.94
C GLN A 75 -1.13 -9.36 15.67
N HIS A 76 -0.63 -10.34 14.92
CA HIS A 76 0.40 -11.28 15.32
C HIS A 76 1.54 -11.22 14.32
N LEU A 77 2.48 -10.28 14.52
CA LEU A 77 3.56 -10.00 13.57
C LEU A 77 4.89 -10.74 13.88
N ASN A 78 4.88 -11.53 14.95
CA ASN A 78 6.04 -12.31 15.39
C ASN A 78 6.11 -13.65 14.65
N GLY A 79 7.31 -14.05 14.21
CA GLY A 79 7.55 -15.32 13.53
C GLY A 79 7.79 -15.21 12.02
N HIS A 80 7.74 -16.36 11.32
CA HIS A 80 8.02 -16.46 9.89
C HIS A 80 6.94 -15.82 8.99
N ALA A 81 5.70 -15.76 9.47
CA ALA A 81 4.58 -15.10 8.82
C ALA A 81 3.83 -14.25 9.83
N GLY A 82 3.51 -13.01 9.46
CA GLY A 82 2.63 -12.12 10.19
C GLY A 82 1.16 -12.41 9.88
N LEU A 83 0.29 -12.00 10.79
CA LEU A 83 -1.15 -12.20 10.70
C LEU A 83 -1.88 -10.97 11.24
N VAL A 84 -2.93 -10.54 10.54
CA VAL A 84 -3.97 -9.64 11.06
C VAL A 84 -5.26 -10.46 11.02
N LEU A 85 -5.81 -10.86 12.18
CA LEU A 85 -6.89 -11.84 12.23
C LEU A 85 -8.22 -11.21 12.66
N ASN A 86 -8.99 -10.73 11.70
CA ASN A 86 -10.36 -10.26 11.94
C ASN A 86 -11.34 -11.01 11.02
N PRO A 87 -11.87 -12.18 11.43
CA PRO A 87 -12.80 -12.94 10.61
C PRO A 87 -13.99 -12.09 10.16
N ARG A 88 -14.32 -12.13 8.86
CA ARG A 88 -15.37 -11.31 8.19
C ARG A 88 -15.07 -9.81 8.08
N ALA A 89 -13.88 -9.38 8.50
CA ALA A 89 -13.37 -8.03 8.31
C ALA A 89 -11.96 -8.12 7.68
N LEU A 90 -11.00 -7.31 8.14
CA LEU A 90 -9.64 -7.34 7.63
C LEU A 90 -8.87 -8.57 8.14
N ASP A 91 -8.79 -9.62 7.32
CA ASP A 91 -8.03 -10.85 7.59
C ASP A 91 -6.88 -11.00 6.59
N LEU A 92 -5.63 -10.94 7.07
CA LEU A 92 -4.43 -10.91 6.24
C LEU A 92 -3.40 -11.95 6.69
N ARG A 93 -2.81 -12.66 5.73
CA ARG A 93 -1.60 -13.49 5.91
C ARG A 93 -0.42 -12.78 5.27
N LEU A 94 0.59 -12.45 6.06
CA LEU A 94 1.67 -11.54 5.67
C LEU A 94 3.02 -12.25 5.69
N PHE A 95 3.66 -12.35 4.54
CA PHE A 95 5.03 -12.84 4.44
C PHE A 95 6.01 -11.67 4.50
N LEU A 96 6.16 -11.10 5.71
CA LEU A 96 6.89 -9.85 5.93
C LEU A 96 8.35 -9.88 5.44
N ASN A 97 8.98 -11.05 5.40
CA ASN A 97 10.32 -11.23 4.86
C ASN A 97 10.43 -10.96 3.35
N GLN A 98 9.30 -10.79 2.65
CA GLN A 98 9.28 -10.41 1.23
C GLN A 98 9.13 -8.90 1.04
N TRP A 99 8.81 -8.15 2.09
CA TRP A 99 8.51 -6.73 2.01
C TRP A 99 9.80 -5.92 2.13
N ALA A 100 10.04 -5.04 1.17
CA ALA A 100 11.31 -4.33 1.00
C ALA A 100 11.20 -2.83 1.28
N SER A 101 10.04 -2.23 1.03
CA SER A 101 9.86 -0.79 1.20
C SER A 101 8.42 -0.41 1.55
N ALA A 102 8.27 0.75 2.19
CA ALA A 102 6.99 1.32 2.57
C ALA A 102 6.99 2.82 2.29
N PHE A 103 5.86 3.35 1.82
CA PHE A 103 5.70 4.76 1.46
C PHE A 103 4.36 5.28 1.97
N HIS A 104 4.36 6.53 2.43
CA HIS A 104 3.15 7.31 2.59
C HIS A 104 2.91 8.11 1.31
N ILE A 105 1.68 8.14 0.80
CA ILE A 105 1.31 8.88 -0.39
C ILE A 105 0.04 9.68 -0.11
N THR A 106 0.06 10.96 -0.47
CA THR A 106 -1.10 11.86 -0.42
C THR A 106 -1.42 12.29 -1.85
N GLU A 107 -2.54 11.81 -2.41
CA GLU A 107 -2.95 12.13 -3.77
C GLU A 107 -4.23 12.95 -3.80
N THR A 108 -4.25 14.03 -4.59
CA THR A 108 -5.51 14.68 -4.95
C THR A 108 -6.21 13.87 -6.03
N THR A 109 -7.43 13.42 -5.75
CA THR A 109 -8.29 12.72 -6.70
C THR A 109 -9.52 13.55 -7.04
N ALA A 110 -10.28 13.15 -8.06
CA ALA A 110 -11.57 13.79 -8.37
C ALA A 110 -12.59 13.73 -7.21
N ARG A 111 -12.36 12.85 -6.21
CA ARG A 111 -13.22 12.68 -5.03
C ARG A 111 -12.65 13.36 -3.77
N GLY A 112 -11.54 14.10 -3.89
CA GLY A 112 -10.83 14.72 -2.78
C GLY A 112 -9.45 14.12 -2.55
N GLU A 113 -8.81 14.56 -1.47
CA GLU A 113 -7.51 14.04 -1.04
C GLU A 113 -7.65 12.59 -0.57
N ARG A 114 -6.70 11.75 -0.96
CA ARG A 114 -6.58 10.36 -0.54
C ARG A 114 -5.22 10.15 0.07
N GLN A 115 -5.18 9.64 1.30
CA GLN A 115 -3.95 9.24 1.96
C GLN A 115 -3.84 7.73 2.00
N SER A 116 -2.64 7.22 1.75
CA SER A 116 -2.36 5.79 1.76
C SER A 116 -0.97 5.48 2.25
N ILE A 117 -0.84 4.32 2.90
CA ILE A 117 0.46 3.69 3.17
C ILE A 117 0.56 2.45 2.28
N GLN A 118 1.60 2.41 1.45
CA GLN A 118 1.82 1.37 0.46
C GLN A 118 3.10 0.59 0.76
N PHE A 119 2.99 -0.73 0.79
CA PHE A 119 4.11 -1.65 1.00
C PHE A 119 4.45 -2.37 -0.29
N PHE A 120 5.75 -2.50 -0.59
CA PHE A 120 6.24 -3.14 -1.80
C PHE A 120 7.19 -4.29 -1.49
N ASP A 121 7.11 -5.35 -2.29
CA ASP A 121 8.04 -6.48 -2.24
C ASP A 121 9.41 -6.14 -2.89
N TYR A 122 10.37 -7.07 -2.81
CA TYR A 122 11.69 -6.92 -3.46
C TYR A 122 11.63 -6.85 -4.99
N GLN A 123 10.51 -7.23 -5.62
CA GLN A 123 10.27 -7.09 -7.06
C GLN A 123 9.55 -5.77 -7.39
N GLY A 124 9.30 -4.93 -6.39
CA GLY A 124 8.65 -3.64 -6.53
C GLY A 124 7.14 -3.70 -6.80
N ARG A 125 6.48 -4.81 -6.45
CA ARG A 125 5.02 -4.97 -6.55
C ARG A 125 4.35 -4.60 -5.24
N CYS A 126 3.21 -3.91 -5.32
CA CYS A 126 2.41 -3.55 -4.16
C CYS A 126 1.85 -4.81 -3.47
N ALA A 127 2.24 -5.01 -2.21
CA ALA A 127 1.84 -6.14 -1.38
C ALA A 127 0.61 -5.84 -0.52
N ALA A 128 0.50 -4.59 -0.04
CA ALA A 128 -0.66 -4.09 0.69
C ALA A 128 -0.71 -2.55 0.61
N GLU A 129 -1.91 -2.02 0.49
CA GLU A 129 -2.17 -0.58 0.56
C GLU A 129 -3.28 -0.31 1.57
N GLY A 130 -2.96 0.41 2.65
CA GLY A 130 -3.93 0.89 3.62
C GLY A 130 -4.34 2.31 3.27
N VAL A 131 -5.62 2.52 2.96
CA VAL A 131 -6.18 3.83 2.60
C VAL A 131 -7.02 4.35 3.75
N HIS A 132 -6.78 5.59 4.14
CA HIS A 132 -7.64 6.32 5.06
C HIS A 132 -8.33 7.46 4.31
N HIS A 133 -9.64 7.58 4.52
CA HIS A 133 -10.42 8.74 4.06
C HIS A 133 -10.57 9.66 5.27
N GLY A 134 -9.91 10.83 5.22
CA GLY A 134 -10.12 11.90 6.20
C GLY A 134 -11.45 12.62 6.00
#